data_AF-A0A5K0VW68-F1
#
_entry.id   AF-A0A5K0VW68-F1
#
_cell.length_a   1.000
_cell.length_b   1.000
_cell.length_c   1.000
_cell.angle_alpha   90.00
_cell.angle_beta   90.00
_cell.angle_gamma   90.00
#
_symmetry.space_group_name_H-M   'P 1'
#
loop_
_entity.id
_entity.type
_entity.pdbx_description
1 polymer ?
#
loop_
_entity_poly.entity_id
_entity_poly.type
_entity_poly.pdbx_seq_one_letter_code
_entity_poly.pdbx_strand_id
1 'polypeptide(L)'
;YGMEYGFGAHDYPTSGVFQVEPKCCPGYIYRCTIPLGNINMTQSEVQTFMEHMASKYHGDTYHLISKNCNHFTDDVCMTLTGRSIPGWVNRLARL
;
A
#
# COMPACT_ATOMS: atom_id res chain seq x y z
N TYR A 1 13.44 1.50 5.48
CA TYR A 1 13.08 0.14 5.92
C TYR A 1 13.20 -0.91 4.81
N GLY A 2 13.96 -0.65 3.73
CA GLY A 2 14.38 -1.65 2.73
C GLY A 2 13.32 -2.24 1.80
N MET A 3 12.04 -2.18 2.15
CA MET A 3 10.99 -2.91 1.44
C MET A 3 9.93 -1.99 0.82
N GLU A 4 9.35 -2.42 -0.30
CA GLU A 4 8.14 -1.86 -0.87
C GLU A 4 6.95 -2.78 -0.59
N TYR A 5 5.82 -2.19 -0.21
CA TYR A 5 4.59 -2.91 0.11
C TYR A 5 3.50 -2.54 -0.87
N GLY A 6 2.78 -3.54 -1.38
CA GLY A 6 1.65 -3.37 -2.28
C GLY A 6 0.46 -4.23 -1.84
N PHE A 7 -0.72 -3.93 -2.38
CA PHE A 7 -1.94 -4.73 -2.18
C PHE A 7 -2.44 -5.23 -3.52
N GLY A 8 -2.69 -6.53 -3.64
CA GLY A 8 -3.12 -7.20 -4.86
C GLY A 8 -4.30 -8.15 -4.64
N ALA A 9 -4.96 -8.50 -5.74
CA ALA A 9 -6.08 -9.42 -5.76
C ALA A 9 -5.61 -10.89 -5.76
N HIS A 10 -6.33 -11.74 -5.05
CA HIS A 10 -6.27 -13.20 -5.17
C HIS A 10 -7.52 -13.83 -4.53
N ASP A 11 -7.84 -15.09 -4.80
CA ASP A 11 -9.12 -15.70 -4.41
C ASP A 11 -9.19 -16.20 -2.95
N TYR A 12 -8.09 -16.13 -2.20
CA TYR A 12 -8.00 -16.64 -0.83
C TYR A 12 -8.39 -15.59 0.23
N PRO A 13 -9.01 -15.99 1.35
CA PRO A 13 -9.35 -15.11 2.48
C PRO A 13 -8.12 -14.80 3.36
N THR A 14 -7.01 -14.47 2.71
CA THR A 14 -5.72 -14.12 3.33
C THR A 14 -5.31 -12.72 2.88
N SER A 15 -4.34 -12.12 3.58
CA SER A 15 -3.79 -10.82 3.20
C SER A 15 -3.34 -10.81 1.73
N GLY A 16 -3.84 -9.85 0.96
CA GLY A 16 -3.35 -9.52 -0.37
C GLY A 16 -2.17 -8.53 -0.33
N VAL A 17 -1.74 -8.11 0.87
CA VAL A 17 -0.55 -7.28 1.04
C VAL A 17 0.70 -8.12 0.83
N PHE A 18 1.59 -7.65 -0.03
CA PHE A 18 2.83 -8.32 -0.40
C PHE A 18 4.03 -7.36 -0.29
N GLN A 19 5.22 -7.94 -0.26
CA GLN A 19 6.49 -7.21 -0.22
C GLN A 19 7.32 -7.50 -1.47
N VAL A 20 7.99 -6.48 -1.98
CA VAL A 20 8.94 -6.59 -3.09
C VAL A 20 10.17 -5.72 -2.85
N GLU A 21 11.22 -6.00 -3.60
CA GLU A 21 12.35 -5.08 -3.73
C GLU A 21 11.83 -3.74 -4.29
N PRO A 22 12.20 -2.60 -3.67
CA PRO A 22 11.72 -1.30 -4.12
C PRO A 22 11.96 -1.05 -5.60
N LYS A 23 10.92 -0.57 -6.30
CA LYS A 23 10.91 -0.22 -7.73
C LYS A 23 10.98 -1.42 -8.67
N CYS A 24 10.88 -2.65 -8.14
CA CYS A 24 11.03 -3.90 -8.89
C CYS A 24 9.78 -4.78 -8.83
N CYS A 25 8.59 -4.20 -8.61
CA CYS A 25 7.34 -4.97 -8.60
C CYS A 25 7.09 -5.67 -9.96
N PRO A 26 7.00 -7.00 -10.02
CA PRO A 26 6.76 -7.73 -11.27
C PRO A 26 5.46 -7.29 -11.97
N GLY A 27 5.50 -7.15 -13.29
CA GLY A 27 4.35 -6.71 -14.09
C GLY A 27 4.13 -5.20 -14.12
N TYR A 28 4.95 -4.40 -13.41
CA TYR A 28 4.87 -2.94 -13.39
C TYR A 28 6.17 -2.30 -13.83
N ILE A 29 6.08 -1.11 -14.42
CA ILE A 29 7.23 -0.27 -14.76
C ILE A 29 7.24 0.91 -13.79
N TYR A 30 8.27 0.99 -12.95
CA TYR A 30 8.48 2.14 -12.07
C TYR A 30 8.64 3.42 -12.89
N ARG A 31 7.93 4.48 -12.47
CA ARG A 31 7.98 5.80 -13.13
C ARG A 31 8.63 6.86 -12.25
N CYS A 32 8.22 6.96 -10.99
CA CYS A 32 8.70 7.99 -10.08
C CYS A 32 8.42 7.63 -8.61
N THR A 33 9.09 8.34 -7.70
CA THR A 33 8.84 8.30 -6.25
C THR A 33 8.34 9.66 -5.82
N ILE A 34 7.27 9.69 -5.03
CA ILE A 34 6.71 10.90 -4.44
C ILE A 34 6.95 10.84 -2.92
N PRO A 35 7.74 11.74 -2.34
CA PRO A 35 7.92 11.81 -0.89
C PRO A 35 6.63 12.23 -0.20
N LEU A 36 6.16 11.45 0.78
CA LEU A 36 4.90 11.73 1.50
C LEU A 36 5.13 12.24 2.93
N GLY A 37 6.26 11.87 3.54
CA GLY A 37 6.63 12.32 4.87
C GLY A 37 7.80 11.51 5.43
N ASN A 38 8.10 11.74 6.70
CA ASN A 38 9.09 10.98 7.46
C ASN A 38 8.41 10.39 8.68
N ILE A 39 8.84 9.19 9.08
CA ILE A 39 8.42 8.54 10.31
C ILE A 39 9.64 8.28 11.19
N ASN A 40 9.45 8.39 12.50
CA ASN A 40 10.47 8.05 13.49
C ASN A 40 10.10 6.71 14.14
N MET A 41 10.35 5.63 13.43
CA MET A 41 10.04 4.26 13.85
C MET A 41 11.28 3.38 13.60
N THR A 42 11.34 2.23 14.25
CA THR A 42 12.32 1.18 13.98
C THR A 42 11.79 0.25 12.88
N GLN A 43 12.68 -0.58 12.33
CA GLN A 43 12.28 -1.61 11.36
C GLN A 43 11.21 -2.55 11.93
N SER A 44 11.33 -2.94 13.20
CA SER A 44 10.37 -3.82 13.85
C SER A 44 9.00 -3.15 14.02
N GLU A 45 8.97 -1.87 14.40
CA GLU A 45 7.71 -1.13 14.53
C GLU A 45 7.01 -0.96 13.18
N VAL A 46 7.76 -0.71 12.11
CA VAL A 46 7.20 -0.67 10.75
C VAL A 46 6.67 -2.03 10.34
N GLN A 47 7.36 -3.12 10.64
CA GLN A 47 6.88 -4.46 10.33
C GLN A 47 5.57 -4.77 11.06
N THR A 48 5.51 -4.56 12.38
CA THR A 48 4.28 -4.77 13.18
C THR A 48 3.13 -3.88 12.69
N PHE A 49 3.43 -2.63 12.32
CA PHE A 49 2.45 -1.74 11.72
C PHE A 49 1.91 -2.31 10.40
N MET A 50 2.79 -2.77 9.50
CA MET A 50 2.38 -3.34 8.21
C MET A 50 1.61 -4.64 8.37
N GLU A 51 1.94 -5.48 9.36
CA GLU A 51 1.17 -6.68 9.71
C GLU A 51 -0.26 -6.31 10.15
N HIS A 52 -0.42 -5.27 10.96
CA HIS A 52 -1.73 -4.75 11.34
C HIS A 52 -2.51 -4.23 10.12
N MET A 53 -1.87 -3.48 9.22
CA MET A 53 -2.53 -3.03 7.99
C MET A 53 -2.92 -4.21 7.09
N ALA A 54 -2.04 -5.19 6.93
CA ALA A 54 -2.27 -6.40 6.13
C ALA A 54 -3.52 -7.18 6.59
N SER A 55 -3.78 -7.25 7.90
CA SER A 55 -4.97 -7.90 8.46
C SER A 55 -6.31 -7.29 7.99
N LYS A 56 -6.31 -6.05 7.48
CA LYS A 56 -7.51 -5.35 6.97
C LYS A 56 -7.69 -5.50 5.45
N TYR A 57 -6.65 -6.02 4.77
CA TYR A 57 -6.51 -6.00 3.32
C TYR A 57 -6.36 -7.42 2.77
N HIS A 58 -7.45 -8.19 2.84
CA HIS A 58 -7.50 -9.51 2.23
C HIS A 58 -7.58 -9.43 0.70
N GLY A 59 -6.89 -10.33 0.01
CA GLY A 59 -6.81 -10.33 -1.45
C GLY A 59 -8.15 -10.60 -2.13
N ASP A 60 -9.02 -11.40 -1.50
CA ASP A 60 -10.39 -11.70 -1.98
C ASP A 60 -11.34 -10.50 -1.85
N THR A 61 -10.93 -9.45 -1.13
CA THR A 61 -11.67 -8.19 -1.01
C THR A 61 -11.18 -7.11 -1.98
N TYR A 62 -10.20 -7.41 -2.83
CA TYR A 62 -9.67 -6.43 -3.79
C TYR A 62 -10.74 -6.04 -4.79
N HIS A 63 -10.93 -4.74 -4.97
CA HIS A 63 -11.86 -4.18 -5.93
C HIS A 63 -11.25 -2.98 -6.64
N LEU A 64 -11.25 -2.99 -7.98
CA LEU A 64 -10.60 -1.97 -8.83
C LEU A 64 -11.03 -0.54 -8.50
N ILE A 65 -12.31 -0.33 -8.16
CA ILE A 65 -12.88 0.97 -7.81
C ILE A 65 -12.87 1.26 -6.29
N SER A 66 -13.44 0.40 -5.45
CA SER A 66 -13.65 0.72 -4.03
C SER A 66 -12.56 0.26 -3.06
N LYS A 67 -11.65 -0.66 -3.45
CA LYS A 67 -10.62 -1.21 -2.56
C LYS A 67 -9.44 -1.77 -3.36
N ASN A 68 -8.61 -0.88 -3.88
CA ASN A 68 -7.45 -1.22 -4.72
C ASN A 68 -6.12 -0.88 -4.02
N CYS A 69 -5.00 -1.11 -4.72
CA CYS A 69 -3.66 -0.80 -4.22
C CYS A 69 -3.49 0.64 -3.74
N ASN A 70 -4.13 1.63 -4.38
CA ASN A 70 -4.01 3.03 -4.01
C ASN A 70 -4.78 3.36 -2.72
N HIS A 71 -5.88 2.67 -2.43
CA HIS A 71 -6.59 2.84 -1.15
C HIS A 71 -5.73 2.34 0.01
N PHE A 72 -5.09 1.18 -0.19
CA PHE A 72 -4.11 0.66 0.75
C PHE A 72 -2.96 1.64 0.99
N THR A 73 -2.37 2.19 -0.08
CA THR A 73 -1.31 3.19 0.04
C THR A 73 -1.80 4.44 0.77
N ASP A 74 -3.00 4.95 0.47
CA ASP A 74 -3.56 6.12 1.14
C ASP A 74 -3.77 5.89 2.64
N ASP A 75 -4.36 4.76 3.03
CA ASP A 75 -4.57 4.39 4.43
C ASP A 75 -3.25 4.28 5.20
N VAL A 76 -2.23 3.64 4.60
CA VAL A 76 -0.89 3.53 5.18
C VAL A 76 -0.28 4.92 5.38
N CYS A 77 -0.31 5.76 4.35
CA CYS A 77 0.27 7.10 4.41
C CYS A 77 -0.46 8.01 5.39
N MET A 78 -1.79 7.96 5.41
CA MET A 78 -2.60 8.71 6.37
C MET A 78 -2.28 8.28 7.80
N THR A 79 -2.19 6.98 8.07
CA THR A 79 -1.93 6.48 9.43
C THR A 79 -0.51 6.80 9.90
N LEU A 80 0.48 6.69 9.02
CA LEU A 80 1.89 6.93 9.35
C LEU A 80 2.28 8.41 9.43
N THR A 81 1.70 9.24 8.55
CA THR A 81 2.19 10.62 8.33
C THR A 81 1.10 11.69 8.50
N GLY A 82 -0.16 11.29 8.66
CA GLY A 82 -1.31 12.21 8.66
C GLY A 82 -1.57 12.86 7.30
N ARG A 83 -1.01 12.31 6.21
CA ARG A 83 -1.11 12.86 4.85
C ARG A 83 -1.57 11.80 3.86
N SER A 84 -2.56 12.18 3.05
CA SER A 84 -3.01 11.36 1.92
C SER A 84 -2.03 11.37 0.75
N ILE A 85 -2.14 10.36 -0.11
CA ILE A 85 -1.49 10.36 -1.42
C ILE A 85 -2.06 11.46 -2.33
N PRO A 86 -1.33 11.92 -3.35
CA PRO A 86 -1.85 12.92 -4.28
C PRO A 86 -3.13 12.45 -4.95
N GLY A 87 -4.16 13.30 -4.95
CA GLY A 87 -5.49 12.93 -5.45
C GLY A 87 -5.45 12.33 -6.86
N TRP A 88 -4.66 12.88 -7.79
CA TRP A 88 -4.62 12.38 -9.16
C TRP A 88 -4.23 10.88 -9.28
N VAL A 89 -3.54 10.29 -8.29
CA VAL A 89 -3.09 8.89 -8.31
C VAL A 89 -4.25 7.91 -8.40
N ASN A 90 -5.32 8.13 -7.64
CA ASN A 90 -6.49 7.24 -7.60
C ASN A 90 -7.74 7.89 -8.20
N ARG A 91 -7.56 8.79 -9.18
CA ARG A 91 -8.69 9.57 -9.74
C ARG A 91 -9.75 8.70 -10.41
N LEU A 92 -9.34 7.62 -11.09
CA LEU A 92 -10.27 6.71 -11.80
C LEU A 92 -11.20 5.95 -10.86
N ALA A 93 -10.79 5.72 -9.62
CA ALA A 93 -11.61 5.08 -8.59
C ALA A 93 -12.66 6.00 -7.96
N ARG A 94 -12.66 7.29 -8.32
CA ARG A 94 -13.58 8.31 -7.79
C ARG A 94 -14.46 8.93 -8.88
N LEU A 95 -14.54 8.28 -10.05
CA LEU A 95 -15.45 8.63 -11.13
C LEU A 95 -16.76 7.87 -11.02
#